data_AF-A0A1M3D176-F1
#
_entry.id   AF-A0A1M3D176-F1
#
_cell.length_a   1.000
_cell.length_b   1.000
_cell.length_c   1.000
_cell.angle_alpha   90.00
_cell.angle_beta   90.00
_cell.angle_gamma   90.00
#
_symmetry.space_group_name_H-M   'P 1'
#
loop_
_entity.id
_entity.type
_entity.pdbx_description
1 polymer ?
#
loop_
_entity_poly.entity_id
_entity_poly.type
_entity_poly.pdbx_seq_one_letter_code
_entity_poly.pdbx_strand_id
1 'polypeptide(L)'
;MSNELKNFQKLMDAQRQWSDNTFDSGNFSATRSIPLSHHLQKESRELTEATVNCLQDPTEENFCRLTEEIADCQLLLLDIAAHMGFGVDIIISACRSKHEINKSRKWGKPDANGVVEHIR
;
A
#
# COMPACT_ATOMS: atom_id res chain seq x y z
N MET A 1 13.06 -7.89 -16.99
CA MET A 1 11.96 -7.89 -16.00
C MET A 1 11.27 -9.25 -16.01
N SER A 2 11.08 -9.89 -14.85
CA SER A 2 10.40 -11.20 -14.74
C SER A 2 8.94 -11.09 -15.18
N ASN A 3 8.28 -12.24 -15.42
CA ASN A 3 6.86 -12.25 -15.79
C ASN A 3 5.97 -11.71 -14.66
N GLU A 4 6.30 -11.97 -13.39
CA GLU A 4 5.51 -11.42 -12.28
C GLU A 4 5.62 -9.89 -12.22
N LEU A 5 6.83 -9.35 -12.38
CA LEU A 5 7.03 -7.89 -12.38
C LEU A 5 6.30 -7.21 -13.55
N LYS A 6 6.26 -7.85 -14.73
CA LYS A 6 5.45 -7.36 -15.86
C LYS A 6 3.96 -7.36 -15.54
N ASN A 7 3.45 -8.41 -14.89
CA ASN A 7 2.04 -8.47 -14.51
C ASN A 7 1.70 -7.42 -13.46
N PHE A 8 2.62 -7.17 -12.51
CA PHE A 8 2.41 -6.18 -11.47
C PHE A 8 2.48 -4.74 -12.03
N GLN A 9 3.37 -4.48 -13.00
CA GLN A 9 3.37 -3.21 -13.72
C GLN A 9 2.05 -2.99 -14.49
N LYS A 10 1.51 -4.02 -15.15
CA LYS A 10 0.21 -3.91 -15.82
C LYS A 10 -0.93 -3.58 -14.85
N LEU A 11 -0.92 -4.16 -13.65
CA LEU A 11 -1.90 -3.84 -12.61
C LEU A 11 -1.79 -2.37 -12.18
N MET A 12 -0.57 -1.89 -11.93
CA MET A 12 -0.29 -0.49 -11.60
C MET A 12 -0.80 0.47 -12.70
N ASP A 13 -0.51 0.17 -13.96
CA ASP A 13 -0.93 0.97 -15.10
C ASP A 13 -2.45 1.00 -15.25
N ALA A 14 -3.10 -0.17 -15.08
CA ALA A 14 -4.55 -0.31 -15.14
C ALA A 14 -5.25 0.43 -14.00
N GLN A 15 -4.71 0.33 -12.77
CA GLN A 15 -5.24 1.04 -11.61
C GLN A 15 -5.19 2.55 -11.83
N ARG A 16 -4.02 3.08 -12.21
CA ARG A 16 -3.88 4.51 -12.52
C ARG A 16 -4.87 4.94 -13.59
N GLN A 17 -4.94 4.22 -14.71
CA GLN A 17 -5.83 4.58 -15.81
C GLN A 17 -7.31 4.60 -15.40
N TRP A 18 -7.76 3.58 -14.68
CA TRP A 18 -9.14 3.54 -14.16
C TRP A 18 -9.40 4.69 -13.18
N SER A 19 -8.46 4.93 -12.27
CA SER A 19 -8.54 5.95 -11.24
C SER A 19 -8.62 7.37 -11.84
N ASP A 20 -7.78 7.68 -12.83
CA ASP A 20 -7.78 8.97 -13.54
C ASP A 20 -9.11 9.18 -14.29
N ASN A 21 -9.57 8.17 -15.01
CA ASN A 21 -10.83 8.23 -15.74
C ASN A 21 -12.03 8.45 -14.81
N THR A 22 -12.01 7.85 -13.62
CA THR A 22 -13.14 7.87 -12.68
C THR A 22 -13.19 9.16 -11.87
N PHE A 23 -12.02 9.64 -11.41
CA PHE A 23 -11.96 10.69 -10.39
C PHE A 23 -11.31 11.98 -10.85
N ASP A 24 -10.73 12.03 -12.05
CA ASP A 24 -10.06 13.23 -12.59
C ASP A 24 -10.36 13.47 -14.08
N SER A 25 -11.50 12.94 -14.58
CA SER A 25 -11.93 13.07 -15.98
C SER A 25 -10.89 12.61 -17.01
N GLY A 26 -10.06 11.63 -16.63
CA GLY A 26 -8.98 11.10 -17.46
C GLY A 26 -7.69 11.93 -17.46
N ASN A 27 -7.59 12.97 -16.63
CA ASN A 27 -6.38 13.76 -16.51
C ASN A 27 -5.36 13.08 -15.60
N PHE A 28 -4.12 13.02 -16.05
CA PHE A 28 -3.00 12.63 -15.21
C PHE A 28 -2.46 13.85 -14.46
N SER A 29 -2.34 13.76 -13.13
CA SER A 29 -1.70 14.80 -12.32
C SER A 29 -0.91 14.24 -11.15
N ALA A 30 0.38 14.57 -11.06
CA ALA A 30 1.21 14.17 -9.92
C ALA A 30 0.67 14.68 -8.57
N THR A 31 -0.07 15.80 -8.54
CA THR A 31 -0.68 16.32 -7.30
C THR A 31 -1.78 15.42 -6.77
N ARG A 32 -2.35 14.53 -7.60
CA ARG A 32 -3.34 13.53 -7.21
C ARG A 32 -2.78 12.50 -6.21
N SER A 33 -1.46 12.36 -6.14
CA SER A 33 -0.78 11.59 -5.09
C SER A 33 -1.14 12.06 -3.67
N ILE A 34 -1.48 13.34 -3.47
CA ILE A 34 -1.85 13.90 -2.16
C ILE A 34 -3.21 13.36 -1.67
N PRO A 35 -4.34 13.54 -2.38
CA PRO A 35 -5.62 12.97 -1.96
C PRO A 35 -5.58 11.44 -1.90
N LEU A 36 -4.85 10.76 -2.78
CA LEU A 36 -4.63 9.30 -2.69
C LEU A 36 -3.91 8.91 -1.39
N SER A 37 -2.90 9.69 -0.96
CA SER A 37 -2.21 9.46 0.32
C SER A 37 -3.12 9.69 1.53
N HIS A 38 -4.07 10.63 1.45
CA HIS A 38 -5.10 10.79 2.48
C HIS A 38 -6.11 9.64 2.47
N HIS A 39 -6.45 9.09 1.31
CA HIS A 39 -7.29 7.91 1.19
C HIS A 39 -6.60 6.69 1.80
N LEU A 40 -5.31 6.49 1.52
CA LEU A 40 -4.52 5.41 2.12
C LEU A 40 -4.52 5.46 3.66
N GLN A 41 -4.56 6.65 4.27
CA GLN A 41 -4.70 6.77 5.72
C GLN A 41 -6.04 6.26 6.23
N LYS A 42 -7.12 6.41 5.46
CA LYS A 42 -8.43 5.83 5.80
C LYS A 42 -8.39 4.31 5.67
N GLU A 43 -7.93 3.80 4.52
CA GLU A 43 -7.85 2.35 4.29
C GLU A 43 -6.90 1.65 5.27
N SER A 44 -5.83 2.31 5.74
CA SER A 44 -4.98 1.74 6.79
C SER A 44 -5.70 1.55 8.13
N ARG A 45 -6.74 2.35 8.41
CA ARG A 45 -7.59 2.17 9.60
C ARG A 45 -8.58 1.04 9.38
N GLU A 46 -9.22 0.97 8.21
CA GLU A 46 -10.11 -0.13 7.84
C GLU A 46 -9.38 -1.48 7.87
N LEU A 47 -8.13 -1.54 7.37
CA LEU A 47 -7.24 -2.69 7.51
C LEU A 47 -6.98 -3.07 8.98
N THR A 48 -6.76 -2.09 9.85
CA THR A 48 -6.55 -2.34 11.29
C THR A 48 -7.81 -2.95 11.91
N GLU A 49 -8.98 -2.41 11.60
CA GLU A 49 -10.28 -2.91 12.06
C GLU A 49 -10.57 -4.33 11.55
N ALA A 50 -10.36 -4.58 10.25
CA ALA A 50 -10.54 -5.90 9.64
C ALA A 50 -9.58 -6.94 10.24
N THR A 51 -8.33 -6.54 10.55
CA THR A 51 -7.37 -7.40 11.24
C THR A 51 -7.86 -7.78 12.64
N VAL A 52 -8.34 -6.81 13.42
CA VAL A 52 -8.88 -7.06 14.76
C VAL A 52 -10.09 -7.99 14.71
N ASN A 53 -11.04 -7.73 13.79
CA ASN A 53 -12.24 -8.54 13.62
C ASN A 53 -11.90 -9.98 13.24
N CYS A 54 -10.99 -10.18 12.29
CA CYS A 54 -10.54 -11.51 11.87
C CYS A 54 -9.83 -12.28 13.00
N LEU A 55 -9.04 -11.61 13.84
CA LEU A 55 -8.39 -12.24 15.00
C LEU A 55 -9.37 -12.59 16.13
N GLN A 56 -10.44 -11.81 16.29
CA GLN A 56 -11.48 -12.06 17.30
C GLN A 56 -12.48 -13.12 16.85
N ASP A 57 -12.84 -13.12 15.57
CA ASP A 57 -13.82 -14.02 14.97
C ASP A 57 -13.39 -14.43 13.54
N PRO A 58 -12.63 -15.53 13.39
CA PRO A 58 -12.00 -15.92 12.12
C PRO A 58 -12.98 -16.63 11.15
N THR A 59 -14.04 -15.94 10.77
CA THR A 59 -15.00 -16.40 9.75
C THR A 59 -14.45 -16.18 8.34
N GLU A 60 -14.97 -16.93 7.36
CA GLU A 60 -14.66 -16.72 5.94
C GLU A 60 -14.93 -15.26 5.51
N GLU A 61 -16.03 -14.68 5.99
CA GLU A 61 -16.38 -13.28 5.76
C GLU A 61 -15.32 -12.31 6.29
N ASN A 62 -14.85 -12.49 7.53
CA ASN A 62 -13.82 -11.63 8.10
C ASN A 62 -12.45 -11.83 7.43
N PHE A 63 -12.13 -13.04 6.95
CA PHE A 63 -10.95 -13.25 6.11
C PHE A 63 -11.05 -12.54 4.77
N CYS A 64 -12.21 -12.60 4.11
CA CYS A 64 -12.46 -11.88 2.86
C CYS A 64 -12.35 -10.36 3.06
N ARG A 65 -12.93 -9.82 4.13
CA ARG A 65 -12.79 -8.38 4.42
C ARG A 65 -11.32 -8.00 4.65
N LEU A 66 -10.58 -8.78 5.42
CA LEU A 66 -9.14 -8.54 5.62
C LEU A 66 -8.36 -8.52 4.30
N THR A 67 -8.63 -9.45 3.38
CA THR A 67 -7.93 -9.49 2.10
C THR A 67 -8.29 -8.32 1.18
N GLU A 68 -9.54 -7.86 1.20
CA GLU A 68 -9.99 -6.64 0.51
C GLU A 68 -9.23 -5.41 1.00
N GLU A 69 -9.15 -5.19 2.32
CA GLU A 69 -8.46 -4.01 2.87
C GLU A 69 -6.95 -3.99 2.59
N ILE A 70 -6.33 -5.18 2.56
CA ILE A 70 -4.93 -5.32 2.12
C ILE A 70 -4.80 -4.90 0.65
N ALA A 71 -5.75 -5.32 -0.20
CA ALA A 71 -5.75 -4.99 -1.62
C ALA A 71 -5.99 -3.48 -1.85
N ASP A 72 -6.91 -2.86 -1.13
CA ASP A 72 -7.20 -1.42 -1.23
C ASP A 72 -5.98 -0.58 -0.86
N CYS A 73 -5.31 -0.90 0.25
CA CYS A 73 -4.04 -0.29 0.61
C CYS A 73 -2.99 -0.45 -0.50
N GLN A 74 -2.86 -1.66 -1.07
CA GLN A 74 -1.87 -1.95 -2.10
C GLN A 74 -2.16 -1.21 -3.42
N LEU A 75 -3.42 -1.14 -3.84
CA LEU A 75 -3.84 -0.42 -5.05
C LEU A 75 -3.61 1.08 -4.92
N LEU A 76 -3.89 1.67 -3.75
CA LEU A 76 -3.59 3.08 -3.49
C LEU A 76 -2.09 3.37 -3.51
N LEU A 77 -1.25 2.50 -2.93
CA LEU A 77 0.21 2.64 -3.00
C LEU A 77 0.73 2.59 -4.45
N LEU A 78 0.19 1.70 -5.28
CA LEU A 78 0.53 1.62 -6.70
C LEU A 78 0.09 2.88 -7.44
N ASP A 79 -1.11 3.38 -7.18
CA ASP A 79 -1.65 4.56 -7.82
C ASP A 79 -0.83 5.82 -7.47
N ILE A 80 -0.48 5.98 -6.18
CA ILE A 80 0.42 7.04 -5.71
C ILE A 80 1.76 6.96 -6.44
N ALA A 81 2.38 5.78 -6.49
CA ALA A 81 3.67 5.60 -7.15
C ALA A 81 3.59 5.92 -8.65
N ALA A 82 2.51 5.54 -9.32
CA ALA A 82 2.30 5.78 -10.75
C ALA A 82 2.15 7.29 -11.04
N HIS A 83 1.42 8.01 -10.19
CA HIS A 83 1.30 9.47 -10.24
C HIS A 83 2.61 10.21 -9.99
N MET A 84 3.55 9.59 -9.27
CA MET A 84 4.90 10.11 -9.06
C MET A 84 5.88 9.71 -10.18
N GLY A 85 5.41 9.00 -11.21
CA GLY A 85 6.23 8.57 -12.35
C GLY A 85 7.12 7.36 -12.05
N PHE A 86 6.84 6.59 -10.99
CA PHE A 86 7.61 5.40 -10.65
C PHE A 86 7.03 4.14 -11.30
N GLY A 87 7.92 3.27 -11.78
CA GLY A 87 7.58 1.90 -12.13
C GLY A 87 7.66 0.95 -10.93
N VAL A 88 7.05 -0.22 -11.05
CA VAL A 88 7.06 -1.28 -10.03
C VAL A 88 8.49 -1.73 -9.69
N ASP A 89 9.39 -1.76 -10.67
CA ASP A 89 10.79 -2.11 -10.45
C ASP A 89 11.49 -1.17 -9.47
N ILE A 90 11.22 0.14 -9.56
CA ILE A 90 11.71 1.14 -8.62
C ILE A 90 11.16 0.88 -7.22
N ILE A 91 9.86 0.61 -7.11
CA ILE A 91 9.21 0.33 -5.81
C ILE A 91 9.79 -0.93 -5.15
N ILE A 92 9.93 -2.03 -5.90
CA ILE A 92 10.50 -3.28 -5.39
C ILE A 92 11.98 -3.09 -5.00
N SER A 93 12.75 -2.35 -5.79
CA SER A 93 14.14 -2.02 -5.45
C SER A 93 14.22 -1.18 -4.17
N ALA A 94 13.36 -0.19 -4.01
CA ALA A 94 13.25 0.63 -2.80
C ALA A 94 12.87 -0.20 -1.58
N CYS A 95 11.89 -1.11 -1.70
CA CYS A 95 11.50 -2.03 -0.63
C CYS A 95 12.66 -2.92 -0.18
N ARG A 96 13.42 -3.50 -1.13
CA ARG A 96 14.60 -4.33 -0.82
C ARG A 96 15.67 -3.52 -0.10
N SER A 97 16.03 -2.35 -0.63
CA SER A 97 17.01 -1.45 0.00
C SER A 97 16.58 -1.04 1.41
N LYS A 98 15.31 -0.66 1.58
CA LYS A 98 14.76 -0.28 2.88
C LYS A 98 14.73 -1.45 3.87
N HIS A 99 14.47 -2.66 3.39
CA HIS A 99 14.50 -3.87 4.21
C HIS A 99 15.92 -4.15 4.76
N GLU A 100 16.96 -4.04 3.92
CA GLU A 100 18.36 -4.16 4.39
C GLU A 100 18.71 -3.11 5.43
N ILE A 101 18.31 -1.85 5.22
CA ILE A 101 18.48 -0.78 6.21
C ILE A 101 17.79 -1.16 7.52
N ASN A 102 16.54 -1.62 7.47
CA ASN A 102 15.76 -1.99 8.65
C ASN A 102 16.41 -3.13 9.45
N LYS A 103 17.05 -4.11 8.81
CA LYS A 103 17.82 -5.17 9.49
C LYS A 103 19.02 -4.65 10.27
N SER A 104 19.62 -3.55 9.81
CA SER A 104 20.80 -2.95 10.46
C SER A 104 20.47 -1.96 11.59
N ARG A 105 19.19 -1.60 11.76
CA ARG A 105 18.74 -0.64 12.77
C ARG A 105 18.70 -1.26 14.17
N LYS A 106 18.80 -0.40 15.17
CA LYS A 106 18.42 -0.71 16.55
C LYS A 106 16.95 -0.36 16.76
N TRP A 107 16.22 -1.26 17.43
CA TRP A 107 14.78 -1.15 17.66
C TRP A 107 14.50 -0.89 19.14
N GLY A 108 13.50 -0.04 19.40
CA GLY A 108 13.05 0.30 20.74
C GLY A 108 12.14 -0.76 21.37
N LYS A 109 11.37 -0.36 22.37
CA LYS A 109 10.29 -1.16 22.95
C LYS A 109 8.97 -0.82 22.24
N PRO A 110 8.01 -1.76 22.17
CA PRO A 110 6.67 -1.47 21.65
C PRO A 110 5.97 -0.37 22.46
N ASP A 111 5.16 0.44 21.78
CA ASP A 111 4.27 1.42 22.41
C ASP A 111 2.95 0.78 22.90
N ALA A 112 1.98 1.62 23.32
CA ALA A 112 0.69 1.16 23.82
C ALA A 112 -0.15 0.40 22.77
N ASN A 113 0.14 0.58 21.48
CA ASN A 113 -0.50 -0.11 20.37
C ASN A 113 0.37 -1.27 19.85
N GLY A 114 1.49 -1.58 20.51
CA GLY A 114 2.43 -2.62 20.08
C GLY A 114 3.39 -2.17 18.96
N VAL A 115 3.37 -0.90 18.55
CA VAL A 115 4.22 -0.39 17.47
C VAL A 115 5.67 -0.28 17.96
N VAL A 116 6.60 -0.87 17.22
CA VAL A 116 8.04 -0.82 17.52
C VAL A 116 8.73 0.13 16.52
N GLU A 117 9.28 1.23 17.04
CA GLU A 117 10.07 2.16 16.24
C GLU A 117 11.58 1.93 16.34
N HIS A 118 12.33 2.42 15.36
CA HIS A 118 13.79 2.42 15.41
C HIS A 118 14.29 3.57 16.28
N ILE A 119 15.36 3.31 17.02
CA ILE A 119 16.03 4.35 17.82
C ILE A 119 16.74 5.31 16.85
N ARG A 120 16.44 6.60 16.97
CA ARG A 120 17.05 7.67 16.16
C ARG A 120 18.46 8.01 16.63
#